data_AF-A0A7X4J6T5-F1
#
_entry.id   AF-A0A7X4J6T5-F1
#
_cell.length_a   1.000
_cell.length_b   1.000
_cell.length_c   1.000
_cell.angle_alpha   90.00
_cell.angle_beta   90.00
_cell.angle_gamma   90.00
#
_symmetry.space_group_name_H-M   'P 1'
#
loop_
_entity.id
_entity.type
_entity.pdbx_description
1 polymer ?
#
loop_
_entity_poly.entity_id
_entity_poly.type
_entity_poly.pdbx_seq_one_letter_code
_entity_poly.pdbx_strand_id
1 'polypeptide(L)'
;MRIGSYAAGWTLPVLLAVLGCKEDATAPEVPEPAAITIVSGDDQIQGCGRDLHEPVVVRAVDAAATPMAGVTLSFLPGPGSGSVSAGSAVTDSIGEASVIWRLGETVGAQKLTVMSAAGSARATVTATTRQSDFDIQIVFAATLTPAQEDAVRAGVERWTQVIVNDLPDISFPQGYAPDNHCSGLRGLTIAPGGVVDDVRLTIDVSESERRRVYGGLCDWRIETREPFLVNIVLTSSLLNSLDPAALSGLVAHQTGHLLGFGWRWSRLLRNRVREFGDGADTHFPDGLTVAAFDDAGGSEYDEGGKVPVENYEYPQLADYHWRGDVFQDELMSAWNHRWANPGWKPTSNNPPLSAITVQAMAALGYEIDLSKADAFTVPAPGAAAPASPDDPRSASRHATLKMNRVEIFDDSENLVSIIYK
;
A
#
# COMPACT_ATOMS: atom_id res chain seq x y z
N MET A 1 -81.63 60.39 -60.63
CA MET A 1 -80.16 60.62 -60.71
C MET A 1 -79.59 60.29 -59.33
N ARG A 2 -78.73 59.24 -59.30
CA ARG A 2 -77.87 58.61 -58.26
C ARG A 2 -77.85 59.08 -56.79
N ILE A 3 -77.54 58.32 -55.72
CA ILE A 3 -77.33 56.89 -55.25
C ILE A 3 -77.22 57.05 -53.69
N GLY A 4 -77.89 56.34 -52.77
CA GLY A 4 -77.64 54.98 -52.17
C GLY A 4 -76.65 55.01 -50.97
N SER A 5 -76.73 54.28 -49.84
CA SER A 5 -77.61 53.23 -49.28
C SER A 5 -77.27 52.98 -47.77
N TYR A 6 -78.16 52.27 -47.05
CA TYR A 6 -78.28 52.02 -45.58
C TYR A 6 -77.47 50.83 -45.00
N ALA A 7 -77.36 50.71 -43.65
CA ALA A 7 -78.02 49.65 -42.82
C ALA A 7 -77.42 49.46 -41.39
N ALA A 8 -78.23 48.87 -40.49
CA ALA A 8 -78.12 48.77 -39.02
C ALA A 8 -77.58 47.40 -38.49
N GLY A 9 -77.27 47.30 -37.18
CA GLY A 9 -76.81 46.07 -36.51
C GLY A 9 -77.49 45.82 -35.14
N TRP A 10 -77.81 44.54 -34.87
CA TRP A 10 -78.56 43.98 -33.72
C TRP A 10 -77.65 43.19 -32.76
N THR A 11 -78.08 43.01 -31.50
CA THR A 11 -77.41 42.24 -30.43
C THR A 11 -77.93 40.80 -30.30
N LEU A 12 -77.04 39.82 -30.02
CA LEU A 12 -77.37 38.41 -29.68
C LEU A 12 -76.62 37.94 -28.40
N PRO A 13 -77.14 36.92 -27.67
CA PRO A 13 -76.67 36.46 -26.36
C PRO A 13 -75.57 35.39 -26.45
N VAL A 14 -74.81 35.21 -25.37
CA VAL A 14 -73.67 34.27 -25.25
C VAL A 14 -74.14 32.92 -24.70
N LEU A 15 -73.81 31.85 -25.42
CA LEU A 15 -74.08 30.45 -25.11
C LEU A 15 -72.83 29.82 -24.45
N LEU A 16 -73.00 29.15 -23.31
CA LEU A 16 -71.94 28.43 -22.58
C LEU A 16 -71.72 27.04 -23.22
N ALA A 17 -70.51 26.77 -23.71
CA ALA A 17 -70.11 25.46 -24.24
C ALA A 17 -69.07 24.81 -23.32
N VAL A 18 -69.40 23.62 -22.81
CA VAL A 18 -68.49 22.74 -22.07
C VAL A 18 -67.67 21.96 -23.09
N LEU A 19 -66.35 22.18 -23.11
CA LEU A 19 -65.40 21.34 -23.83
C LEU A 19 -64.55 20.61 -22.79
N GLY A 20 -64.84 19.32 -22.62
CA GLY A 20 -63.91 18.39 -22.01
C GLY A 20 -62.90 17.93 -23.05
N CYS A 21 -61.61 18.04 -22.72
CA CYS A 21 -60.55 17.22 -23.30
C CYS A 21 -59.79 16.59 -22.12
N LYS A 22 -60.06 15.30 -21.94
CA LYS A 22 -59.34 14.35 -21.11
C LYS A 22 -58.09 13.95 -21.89
N GLU A 23 -56.92 14.32 -21.42
CA GLU A 23 -55.64 13.62 -21.64
C GLU A 23 -54.80 13.86 -20.38
N ASP A 24 -54.87 12.92 -19.45
CA ASP A 24 -53.80 12.77 -18.46
C ASP A 24 -52.54 12.44 -19.28
N ALA A 25 -51.69 13.44 -19.51
CA ALA A 25 -50.38 13.24 -20.08
C ALA A 25 -49.60 12.36 -19.10
N THR A 26 -49.61 11.05 -19.37
CA THR A 26 -48.81 10.08 -18.63
C THR A 26 -47.36 10.44 -18.93
N ALA A 27 -46.58 10.78 -17.88
CA ALA A 27 -45.15 11.03 -18.04
C ALA A 27 -44.51 9.87 -18.82
N PRO A 28 -43.51 10.13 -19.69
CA PRO A 28 -42.85 9.06 -20.42
C PRO A 28 -42.39 7.98 -19.45
N GLU A 29 -42.82 6.75 -19.70
CA GLU A 29 -42.46 5.58 -18.90
C GLU A 29 -40.93 5.44 -18.98
N VAL A 30 -40.25 5.74 -17.87
CA VAL A 30 -38.80 5.59 -17.77
C VAL A 30 -38.52 4.08 -17.90
N PRO A 31 -37.69 3.64 -18.87
CA PRO A 31 -37.42 2.22 -19.03
C PRO A 31 -36.78 1.65 -17.77
N GLU A 32 -37.46 0.69 -17.16
CA GLU A 32 -37.06 0.10 -15.89
C GLU A 32 -36.48 -1.30 -16.13
N PRO A 33 -35.33 -1.65 -15.52
CA PRO A 33 -34.75 -2.97 -15.68
C PRO A 33 -35.61 -4.06 -15.04
N ALA A 34 -35.58 -5.24 -15.64
CA ALA A 34 -36.18 -6.43 -15.05
C ALA A 34 -35.27 -7.04 -13.96
N ALA A 35 -33.95 -6.90 -14.10
CA ALA A 35 -32.98 -7.38 -13.11
C ALA A 35 -31.72 -6.51 -13.07
N ILE A 36 -31.05 -6.55 -11.92
CA ILE A 36 -29.69 -6.04 -11.72
C ILE A 36 -28.82 -7.26 -11.40
N THR A 37 -27.75 -7.44 -12.17
CA THR A 37 -26.79 -8.54 -11.99
C THR A 37 -25.46 -7.98 -11.50
N ILE A 38 -24.77 -8.71 -10.63
CA ILE A 38 -23.45 -8.29 -10.13
C ILE A 38 -22.40 -8.79 -11.11
N VAL A 39 -21.53 -7.89 -11.57
CA VAL A 39 -20.44 -8.17 -12.52
C VAL A 39 -19.12 -8.36 -11.78
N SER A 40 -18.85 -7.51 -10.78
CA SER A 40 -17.63 -7.56 -9.97
C SER A 40 -17.85 -6.95 -8.59
N GLY A 41 -16.90 -7.22 -7.70
CA GLY A 41 -16.79 -6.59 -6.40
C GLY A 41 -17.60 -7.23 -5.25
N ASP A 42 -18.24 -8.37 -5.50
CA ASP A 42 -18.97 -9.17 -4.49
C ASP A 42 -18.05 -10.07 -3.67
N ASP A 43 -18.49 -10.44 -2.46
CA ASP A 43 -17.83 -11.36 -1.53
C ASP A 43 -16.36 -11.03 -1.22
N GLN A 44 -15.98 -9.75 -1.34
CA GLN A 44 -14.64 -9.29 -1.01
C GLN A 44 -14.43 -9.19 0.50
N ILE A 45 -13.20 -9.43 0.94
CA ILE A 45 -12.76 -9.20 2.32
C ILE A 45 -11.86 -7.97 2.35
N GLN A 46 -12.11 -7.08 3.30
CA GLN A 46 -11.21 -5.96 3.55
C GLN A 46 -11.14 -5.55 5.02
N GLY A 47 -10.14 -4.75 5.37
CA GLY A 47 -10.05 -4.13 6.69
C GLY A 47 -11.24 -3.21 6.98
N CYS A 48 -11.51 -2.99 8.26
CA CYS A 48 -12.44 -1.97 8.73
C CYS A 48 -12.08 -0.61 8.10
N GLY A 49 -13.10 0.09 7.58
CA GLY A 49 -12.91 1.41 7.01
C GLY A 49 -12.14 1.43 5.69
N ARG A 50 -12.01 0.33 4.92
CA ARG A 50 -11.21 0.28 3.67
C ARG A 50 -12.07 0.28 2.41
N ASP A 51 -11.51 0.79 1.31
CA ASP A 51 -12.08 0.65 -0.02
C ASP A 51 -11.85 -0.78 -0.52
N LEU A 52 -12.86 -1.37 -1.17
CA LEU A 52 -12.70 -2.67 -1.83
C LEU A 52 -11.64 -2.60 -2.94
N HIS A 53 -10.84 -3.66 -3.07
CA HIS A 53 -9.78 -3.75 -4.09
C HIS A 53 -10.36 -3.76 -5.51
N GLU A 54 -11.43 -4.52 -5.71
CA GLU A 54 -12.20 -4.50 -6.96
C GLU A 54 -13.42 -3.59 -6.79
N PRO A 55 -13.68 -2.65 -7.71
CA PRO A 55 -14.87 -1.81 -7.64
C PRO A 55 -16.13 -2.66 -7.80
N VAL A 56 -17.22 -2.18 -7.20
CA VAL A 56 -18.53 -2.80 -7.38
C VAL A 56 -19.06 -2.41 -8.76
N VAL A 57 -19.20 -3.40 -9.64
CA VAL A 57 -19.82 -3.21 -10.96
C VAL A 57 -21.08 -4.04 -11.03
N VAL A 58 -22.18 -3.41 -11.44
CA VAL A 58 -23.46 -4.09 -11.69
C VAL A 58 -23.93 -3.82 -13.10
N ARG A 59 -24.73 -4.73 -13.64
CA ARG A 59 -25.36 -4.60 -14.96
C ARG A 59 -26.87 -4.66 -14.85
N ALA A 60 -27.54 -3.66 -15.42
CA ALA A 60 -28.99 -3.63 -15.56
C ALA A 60 -29.42 -4.32 -16.85
N VAL A 61 -30.42 -5.20 -16.78
CA VAL A 61 -30.93 -5.94 -17.93
C VAL A 61 -32.46 -5.94 -18.00
N ASP A 62 -32.99 -6.03 -19.22
CA ASP A 62 -34.42 -6.20 -19.48
C ASP A 62 -34.90 -7.64 -19.24
N ALA A 63 -36.20 -7.90 -19.49
CA ALA A 63 -36.80 -9.21 -19.30
C ALA A 63 -36.24 -10.29 -20.26
N ALA A 64 -35.56 -9.89 -21.35
CA ALA A 64 -34.88 -10.77 -22.28
C ALA A 64 -33.37 -10.91 -21.96
N ALA A 65 -32.92 -10.39 -20.81
CA ALA A 65 -31.51 -10.32 -20.38
C ALA A 65 -30.63 -9.45 -21.30
N THR A 66 -31.23 -8.50 -22.04
CA THR A 66 -30.50 -7.52 -22.85
C THR A 66 -29.99 -6.39 -21.95
N PRO A 67 -28.72 -5.97 -22.05
CA PRO A 67 -28.21 -4.86 -21.26
C PRO A 67 -28.92 -3.54 -21.58
N MET A 68 -29.21 -2.76 -20.53
CA MET A 68 -29.94 -1.50 -20.64
C MET A 68 -29.05 -0.32 -20.29
N ALA A 69 -28.80 0.55 -21.28
CA ALA A 69 -28.07 1.81 -21.10
C ALA A 69 -28.98 2.94 -20.59
N GLY A 70 -28.41 3.89 -19.86
CA GLY A 70 -29.12 5.09 -19.38
C GLY A 70 -30.01 4.88 -18.16
N VAL A 71 -29.91 3.72 -17.49
CA VAL A 71 -30.67 3.42 -16.27
C VAL A 71 -29.94 4.00 -15.07
N THR A 72 -30.64 4.81 -14.27
CA THR A 72 -30.09 5.31 -13.00
C THR A 72 -30.24 4.26 -11.90
N LEU A 73 -29.12 3.84 -11.31
CA LEU A 73 -29.06 2.93 -10.18
C LEU A 73 -28.61 3.68 -8.92
N SER A 74 -29.24 3.38 -7.79
CA SER A 74 -28.88 3.88 -6.46
C SER A 74 -28.06 2.84 -5.71
N PHE A 75 -27.01 3.29 -5.02
CA PHE A 75 -26.09 2.46 -4.25
C PHE A 75 -26.22 2.85 -2.77
N LEU A 76 -26.77 1.94 -1.97
CA LEU A 76 -27.22 2.19 -0.61
C LEU A 76 -26.50 1.24 0.37
N PRO A 77 -25.40 1.67 1.01
CA PRO A 77 -24.77 0.91 2.08
C PRO A 77 -25.75 0.66 3.22
N GLY A 78 -25.72 -0.54 3.79
CA GLY A 78 -26.45 -0.86 5.01
C GLY A 78 -25.94 -0.07 6.22
N PRO A 79 -26.67 -0.09 7.35
CA PRO A 79 -26.20 0.54 8.59
C PRO A 79 -24.83 -0.01 9.00
N GLY A 80 -23.85 0.89 9.17
CA GLY A 80 -22.49 0.48 9.52
C GLY A 80 -21.68 -0.11 8.36
N SER A 81 -22.19 -0.13 7.13
CA SER A 81 -21.51 -0.65 5.94
C SER A 81 -20.73 0.38 5.11
N GLY A 82 -20.34 1.47 5.76
CA GLY A 82 -19.46 2.48 5.19
C GLY A 82 -20.14 3.38 4.16
N SER A 83 -19.43 3.69 3.08
CA SER A 83 -19.82 4.69 2.07
C SER A 83 -19.44 4.27 0.66
N VAL A 84 -20.09 4.86 -0.35
CA VAL A 84 -19.76 4.65 -1.77
C VAL A 84 -19.26 5.95 -2.38
N SER A 85 -18.39 5.87 -3.39
CA SER A 85 -17.86 7.04 -4.11
C SER A 85 -18.96 7.90 -4.74
N ALA A 86 -20.09 7.29 -5.11
CA ALA A 86 -21.30 7.97 -5.53
C ALA A 86 -22.55 7.20 -5.07
N GLY A 87 -23.55 7.89 -4.51
CA GLY A 87 -24.82 7.27 -4.10
C GLY A 87 -25.72 6.84 -5.26
N SER A 88 -25.39 7.26 -6.49
CA SER A 88 -26.08 6.83 -7.71
C SER A 88 -25.13 6.88 -8.91
N ALA A 89 -25.33 5.98 -9.88
CA ALA A 89 -24.63 5.99 -11.16
C ALA A 89 -25.58 5.58 -12.29
N VAL A 90 -25.28 6.01 -13.53
CA VAL A 90 -26.08 5.72 -14.72
C VAL A 90 -25.39 4.63 -15.53
N THR A 91 -26.15 3.65 -16.01
CA THR A 91 -25.59 2.56 -16.81
C THR A 91 -25.08 3.02 -18.17
N ASP A 92 -23.93 2.51 -18.57
CA ASP A 92 -23.26 2.83 -19.83
C ASP A 92 -23.84 2.07 -21.05
N SER A 93 -23.16 2.12 -22.20
CA SER A 93 -23.60 1.46 -23.44
C SER A 93 -23.67 -0.07 -23.37
N ILE A 94 -23.01 -0.70 -22.39
CA ILE A 94 -23.11 -2.15 -22.14
C ILE A 94 -23.97 -2.46 -20.91
N GLY A 95 -24.70 -1.46 -20.40
CA GLY A 95 -25.64 -1.58 -19.30
C GLY A 95 -25.00 -1.63 -17.92
N GLU A 96 -23.74 -1.20 -17.77
CA GLU A 96 -22.99 -1.29 -16.52
C GLU A 96 -22.89 0.04 -15.77
N ALA A 97 -22.92 -0.04 -14.44
CA ALA A 97 -22.63 1.08 -13.55
C ALA A 97 -21.63 0.62 -12.48
N SER A 98 -20.71 1.52 -12.10
CA SER A 98 -19.60 1.22 -11.19
C SER A 98 -19.48 2.25 -10.06
N VAL A 99 -19.14 1.78 -8.86
CA VAL A 99 -18.76 2.60 -7.71
C VAL A 99 -17.58 1.96 -6.96
N ILE A 100 -16.81 2.79 -6.25
CA ILE A 100 -15.88 2.30 -5.23
C ILE A 100 -16.65 2.23 -3.92
N TRP A 101 -16.61 1.08 -3.24
CA TRP A 101 -17.26 0.88 -1.96
C TRP A 101 -16.22 0.85 -0.84
N ARG A 102 -16.30 1.84 0.06
CA ARG A 102 -15.58 1.87 1.33
C ARG A 102 -16.40 1.19 2.41
N LEU A 103 -15.87 0.11 2.99
CA LEU A 103 -16.51 -0.62 4.05
C LEU A 103 -16.54 0.17 5.36
N GLY A 104 -17.43 -0.20 6.27
CA GLY A 104 -17.53 0.44 7.58
C GLY A 104 -16.52 -0.08 8.59
N GLU A 105 -16.61 0.44 9.81
CA GLU A 105 -15.65 0.17 10.89
C GLU A 105 -16.01 -1.06 11.75
N THR A 106 -17.11 -1.74 11.44
CA THR A 106 -17.63 -2.85 12.26
C THR A 106 -17.25 -4.19 11.66
N VAL A 107 -16.44 -5.00 12.34
CA VAL A 107 -16.08 -6.35 11.90
C VAL A 107 -17.30 -7.21 11.55
N GLY A 108 -17.19 -8.01 10.49
CA GLY A 108 -18.21 -8.93 10.03
C GLY A 108 -18.81 -8.56 8.67
N ALA A 109 -19.98 -9.11 8.39
CA ALA A 109 -20.63 -8.95 7.09
C ALA A 109 -21.13 -7.52 6.85
N GLN A 110 -20.81 -6.99 5.68
CA GLN A 110 -21.25 -5.72 5.14
C GLN A 110 -22.17 -5.92 3.94
N LYS A 111 -23.11 -4.99 3.74
CA LYS A 111 -24.09 -5.09 2.65
C LYS A 111 -24.23 -3.76 1.92
N LEU A 112 -24.20 -3.83 0.60
CA LEU A 112 -24.53 -2.72 -0.30
C LEU A 112 -25.75 -3.12 -1.12
N THR A 113 -26.85 -2.39 -0.99
CA THR A 113 -28.04 -2.61 -1.80
C THR A 113 -27.96 -1.73 -3.04
N VAL A 114 -28.08 -2.34 -4.22
CA VAL A 114 -28.18 -1.63 -5.48
C VAL A 114 -29.61 -1.73 -6.00
N MET A 115 -30.22 -0.60 -6.37
CA MET A 115 -31.63 -0.54 -6.70
C MET A 115 -31.91 0.39 -7.87
N SER A 116 -32.83 0.00 -8.75
CA SER A 116 -33.33 0.88 -9.81
C SER A 116 -34.22 1.99 -9.24
N ALA A 117 -34.43 3.06 -10.02
CA ALA A 117 -35.17 4.24 -9.55
C ALA A 117 -36.59 3.94 -9.06
N ALA A 118 -37.32 3.00 -9.70
CA ALA A 118 -38.65 2.60 -9.26
C ALA A 118 -38.62 1.47 -8.20
N GLY A 119 -37.45 0.90 -7.91
CA GLY A 119 -37.26 -0.14 -6.89
C GLY A 119 -37.72 -1.55 -7.27
N SER A 120 -38.10 -1.76 -8.52
CA SER A 120 -38.57 -3.05 -9.04
C SER A 120 -37.43 -4.06 -9.18
N ALA A 121 -36.23 -3.62 -9.57
CA ALA A 121 -35.02 -4.43 -9.63
C ALA A 121 -34.07 -4.07 -8.49
N ARG A 122 -33.49 -5.09 -7.87
CA ARG A 122 -32.51 -4.94 -6.79
C ARG A 122 -31.45 -6.03 -6.83
N ALA A 123 -30.26 -5.70 -6.36
CA ALA A 123 -29.19 -6.64 -6.05
C ALA A 123 -28.59 -6.27 -4.69
N THR A 124 -28.02 -7.26 -4.00
CA THR A 124 -27.26 -7.03 -2.76
C THR A 124 -25.86 -7.54 -3.00
N VAL A 125 -24.89 -6.65 -2.88
CA VAL A 125 -23.47 -6.99 -2.86
C VAL A 125 -23.05 -7.17 -1.40
N THR A 126 -22.37 -8.27 -1.12
CA THR A 126 -21.79 -8.59 0.18
C THR A 126 -20.30 -8.34 0.20
N ALA A 127 -19.80 -7.93 1.37
CA ALA A 127 -18.37 -7.90 1.67
C ALA A 127 -18.18 -8.27 3.14
N THR A 128 -16.97 -8.61 3.54
CA THR A 128 -16.65 -8.87 4.95
C THR A 128 -15.56 -7.91 5.41
N THR A 129 -15.87 -7.10 6.41
CA THR A 129 -14.87 -6.34 7.15
C THR A 129 -14.21 -7.20 8.19
N ARG A 130 -12.90 -7.05 8.34
CA ARG A 130 -12.15 -7.59 9.47
C ARG A 130 -11.40 -6.50 10.20
N GLN A 131 -11.11 -6.72 11.47
CA GLN A 131 -10.15 -5.86 12.17
C GLN A 131 -8.76 -6.13 11.58
N SER A 132 -7.90 -5.12 11.56
CA SER A 132 -6.49 -5.37 11.30
C SER A 132 -5.97 -6.21 12.44
N ASP A 133 -5.68 -7.48 12.18
CA ASP A 133 -5.14 -8.38 13.19
C ASP A 133 -3.61 -8.46 13.09
N PHE A 134 -3.01 -7.82 12.07
CA PHE A 134 -1.55 -7.82 11.87
C PHE A 134 -0.80 -7.25 13.09
N ASP A 135 -0.09 -8.11 13.82
CA ASP A 135 0.72 -7.73 14.97
C ASP A 135 2.23 -7.93 14.72
N ILE A 136 3.04 -7.12 15.41
CA ILE A 136 4.46 -7.39 15.55
C ILE A 136 4.77 -7.42 17.04
N GLN A 137 4.89 -8.62 17.59
CA GLN A 137 5.22 -8.83 18.99
C GLN A 137 6.67 -8.46 19.27
N ILE A 138 6.88 -7.31 19.90
CA ILE A 138 8.21 -6.82 20.27
C ILE A 138 8.70 -7.49 21.56
N VAL A 139 9.90 -8.08 21.52
CA VAL A 139 10.60 -8.62 22.69
C VAL A 139 11.92 -7.87 22.88
N PHE A 140 12.01 -7.10 23.97
CA PHE A 140 13.25 -6.43 24.35
C PHE A 140 14.20 -7.41 25.05
N ALA A 141 15.30 -7.73 24.39
CA ALA A 141 16.33 -8.66 24.86
C ALA A 141 17.46 -7.97 25.65
N ALA A 142 17.48 -6.64 25.61
CA ALA A 142 18.29 -5.75 26.44
C ALA A 142 17.42 -4.71 27.15
N THR A 143 17.93 -4.13 28.24
CA THR A 143 17.26 -3.03 28.94
C THR A 143 17.47 -1.73 28.18
N LEU A 144 16.37 -1.10 27.77
CA LEU A 144 16.34 0.22 27.15
C LEU A 144 15.75 1.24 28.12
N THR A 145 15.95 2.53 27.83
CA THR A 145 15.19 3.59 28.53
C THR A 145 13.74 3.61 28.03
N PRO A 146 12.76 4.09 28.82
CA PRO A 146 11.37 4.19 28.37
C PRO A 146 11.20 4.95 27.04
N ALA A 147 11.92 6.06 26.86
CA ALA A 147 11.88 6.84 25.62
C ALA A 147 12.42 6.07 24.41
N GLN A 148 13.39 5.17 24.61
CA GLN A 148 13.90 4.29 23.55
C GLN A 148 12.92 3.16 23.23
N GLU A 149 12.29 2.56 24.25
CA GLU A 149 11.23 1.56 24.04
C GLU A 149 10.04 2.16 23.27
N ASP A 150 9.60 3.37 23.66
CA ASP A 150 8.53 4.10 22.98
C ASP A 150 8.89 4.42 21.52
N ALA A 151 10.13 4.85 21.27
CA ALA A 151 10.61 5.10 19.90
C ALA A 151 10.64 3.84 19.04
N VAL A 152 11.10 2.71 19.60
CA VAL A 152 11.06 1.41 18.93
C VAL A 152 9.62 1.03 18.59
N ARG A 153 8.70 1.12 19.57
CA ARG A 153 7.27 0.83 19.36
C ARG A 153 6.68 1.71 18.27
N ALA A 154 6.94 3.02 18.32
CA ALA A 154 6.48 3.95 17.30
C ALA A 154 7.02 3.60 15.90
N GLY A 155 8.26 3.13 15.78
CA GLY A 155 8.82 2.70 14.49
C GLY A 155 8.15 1.44 13.94
N VAL A 156 7.85 0.48 14.81
CA VAL A 156 7.12 -0.76 14.44
C VAL A 156 5.66 -0.48 14.11
N GLU A 157 5.01 0.40 14.88
CA GLU A 157 3.60 0.74 14.73
C GLU A 157 3.28 1.29 13.32
N ARG A 158 4.23 1.97 12.68
CA ARG A 158 4.07 2.43 11.30
C ARG A 158 3.77 1.30 10.31
N TRP A 159 4.31 0.10 10.55
CA TRP A 159 4.05 -1.08 9.72
C TRP A 159 2.75 -1.78 10.10
N THR A 160 2.44 -1.88 11.40
CA THR A 160 1.18 -2.51 11.86
C THR A 160 -0.05 -1.64 11.56
N GLN A 161 0.13 -0.35 11.30
CA GLN A 161 -0.93 0.52 10.81
C GLN A 161 -1.19 0.34 9.30
N VAL A 162 -0.17 0.03 8.50
CA VAL A 162 -0.30 -0.07 7.03
C VAL A 162 -0.47 -1.50 6.52
N ILE A 163 -0.12 -2.52 7.28
CA ILE A 163 -0.39 -3.93 6.93
C ILE A 163 -1.60 -4.35 7.75
N VAL A 164 -2.64 -4.84 7.07
CA VAL A 164 -3.92 -5.13 7.71
C VAL A 164 -4.33 -6.60 7.66
N ASN A 165 -3.55 -7.44 6.96
CA ASN A 165 -3.82 -8.86 6.97
C ASN A 165 -3.22 -9.58 8.17
N ASP A 166 -4.10 -10.31 8.86
CA ASP A 166 -3.77 -11.46 9.70
C ASP A 166 -2.98 -12.52 8.90
N LEU A 167 -1.76 -12.84 9.34
CA LEU A 167 -0.97 -13.96 8.85
C LEU A 167 -1.17 -15.17 9.76
N PRO A 168 -1.06 -16.40 9.23
CA PRO A 168 -1.29 -17.60 10.04
C PRO A 168 -0.37 -17.68 11.27
N ASP A 169 -0.97 -17.84 12.45
CA ASP A 169 -0.28 -18.13 13.72
C ASP A 169 0.69 -19.31 13.60
N ILE A 170 1.87 -19.16 14.20
CA ILE A 170 2.84 -20.24 14.33
C ILE A 170 2.88 -20.73 15.78
N SER A 171 2.41 -21.96 15.98
CA SER A 171 2.41 -22.62 17.28
C SER A 171 3.69 -23.42 17.52
N PHE A 172 4.22 -23.35 18.75
CA PHE A 172 5.40 -24.09 19.19
C PHE A 172 5.08 -25.02 20.36
N PRO A 173 4.41 -26.17 20.14
CA PRO A 173 4.00 -27.08 21.22
C PRO A 173 5.17 -27.59 22.07
N GLN A 174 6.34 -27.79 21.45
CA GLN A 174 7.57 -28.23 22.12
C GLN A 174 8.54 -27.09 22.45
N GLY A 175 8.14 -25.84 22.16
CA GLY A 175 9.00 -24.66 22.24
C GLY A 175 9.90 -24.53 21.02
N TYR A 176 10.67 -23.44 21.01
CA TYR A 176 11.63 -23.12 19.97
C TYR A 176 12.89 -22.52 20.60
N ALA A 177 14.04 -22.92 20.09
CA ALA A 177 15.32 -22.28 20.37
C ALA A 177 15.98 -21.95 19.03
N PRO A 178 16.53 -20.74 18.86
CA PRO A 178 17.13 -20.34 17.60
C PRO A 178 18.39 -21.14 17.29
N ASP A 179 18.57 -21.49 16.01
CA ASP A 179 19.73 -22.19 15.48
C ASP A 179 20.46 -21.37 14.40
N ASN A 180 21.50 -21.96 13.78
CA ASN A 180 22.26 -21.38 12.66
C ASN A 180 22.71 -19.94 12.92
N HIS A 181 22.43 -19.02 11.98
CA HIS A 181 22.83 -17.61 12.08
C HIS A 181 22.03 -16.82 13.12
N CYS A 182 20.97 -17.39 13.70
CA CYS A 182 20.25 -16.80 14.83
C CYS A 182 20.66 -17.42 16.18
N SER A 183 21.59 -18.39 16.19
CA SER A 183 22.10 -18.98 17.42
C SER A 183 22.76 -17.92 18.31
N GLY A 184 22.43 -17.93 19.61
CA GLY A 184 22.98 -16.99 20.59
C GLY A 184 22.27 -15.64 20.65
N LEU A 185 21.33 -15.35 19.74
CA LEU A 185 20.49 -14.16 19.84
C LEU A 185 19.49 -14.30 21.00
N ARG A 186 19.39 -13.23 21.81
CA ARG A 186 18.49 -13.19 22.97
C ARG A 186 17.05 -12.90 22.53
N GLY A 187 16.09 -13.32 23.36
CA GLY A 187 14.67 -13.01 23.18
C GLY A 187 13.95 -13.82 22.09
N LEU A 188 14.66 -14.65 21.32
CA LEU A 188 14.08 -15.49 20.27
C LEU A 188 13.58 -16.85 20.76
N THR A 189 13.97 -17.28 21.96
CA THR A 189 13.48 -18.54 22.55
C THR A 189 11.98 -18.45 22.84
N ILE A 190 11.23 -19.48 22.44
CA ILE A 190 9.80 -19.61 22.70
C ILE A 190 9.59 -20.81 23.62
N ALA A 191 8.87 -20.59 24.72
CA ALA A 191 8.55 -21.66 25.65
C ALA A 191 7.59 -22.69 25.02
N PRO A 192 7.59 -23.96 25.49
CA PRO A 192 6.59 -24.94 25.07
C PRO A 192 5.16 -24.43 25.22
N GLY A 193 4.38 -24.56 24.14
CA GLY A 193 3.01 -24.04 24.05
C GLY A 193 2.92 -22.57 23.65
N GLY A 194 4.05 -21.89 23.38
CA GLY A 194 4.04 -20.52 22.87
C GLY A 194 3.50 -20.43 21.44
N VAL A 195 2.96 -19.25 21.11
CA VAL A 195 2.44 -18.90 19.80
C VAL A 195 3.09 -17.59 19.37
N VAL A 196 3.46 -17.50 18.10
CA VAL A 196 3.79 -16.25 17.43
C VAL A 196 2.61 -15.91 16.54
N ASP A 197 1.87 -14.90 16.97
CA ASP A 197 0.88 -14.20 16.18
C ASP A 197 1.64 -13.27 15.22
N ASP A 198 1.36 -13.41 13.92
CA ASP A 198 2.05 -12.75 12.80
C ASP A 198 3.58 -12.77 12.75
N VAL A 199 4.23 -11.90 13.53
CA VAL A 199 5.67 -11.69 13.58
C VAL A 199 6.10 -11.43 15.01
N ARG A 200 7.16 -12.09 15.46
CA ARG A 200 7.90 -11.71 16.67
C ARG A 200 9.22 -11.04 16.27
N LEU A 201 9.39 -9.80 16.75
CA LEU A 201 10.59 -9.00 16.57
C LEU A 201 11.36 -8.89 17.88
N THR A 202 12.61 -9.34 17.90
CA THR A 202 13.49 -9.09 19.05
C THR A 202 14.32 -7.83 18.84
N ILE A 203 14.46 -7.05 19.91
CA ILE A 203 15.32 -5.87 19.95
C ILE A 203 16.42 -6.14 20.96
N ASP A 204 17.65 -6.22 20.47
CA ASP A 204 18.82 -6.44 21.32
C ASP A 204 19.82 -5.30 21.22
N VAL A 205 20.66 -5.17 22.25
CA VAL A 205 21.77 -4.22 22.30
C VAL A 205 23.07 -4.97 22.53
N SER A 206 24.05 -4.68 21.66
CA SER A 206 25.42 -5.15 21.80
C SER A 206 26.33 -3.99 22.24
N GLU A 207 27.20 -4.25 23.21
CA GLU A 207 28.16 -3.23 23.65
C GLU A 207 29.24 -3.02 22.60
N SER A 208 29.33 -1.80 22.06
CA SER A 208 30.35 -1.46 21.06
C SER A 208 30.51 0.05 20.89
N GLU A 209 31.75 0.49 20.72
CA GLU A 209 32.11 1.86 20.31
C GLU A 209 31.83 2.14 18.83
N ARG A 210 31.59 1.10 18.02
CA ARG A 210 31.24 1.27 16.60
C ARG A 210 29.73 1.41 16.45
N ARG A 211 29.28 2.45 15.75
CA ARG A 211 27.86 2.67 15.44
C ARG A 211 27.40 1.75 14.33
N ARG A 212 26.64 0.73 14.68
CA ARG A 212 26.07 -0.26 13.76
C ARG A 212 24.68 -0.70 14.19
N VAL A 213 23.91 -1.10 13.19
CA VAL A 213 22.62 -1.78 13.29
C VAL A 213 22.70 -3.03 12.43
N TYR A 214 22.12 -4.13 12.91
CA TYR A 214 22.01 -5.37 12.16
C TYR A 214 20.59 -5.90 12.30
N GLY A 215 19.97 -6.25 11.18
CA GLY A 215 18.69 -6.96 11.14
C GLY A 215 18.88 -8.38 10.65
N GLY A 216 18.14 -9.34 11.19
CA GLY A 216 18.19 -10.73 10.75
C GLY A 216 16.81 -11.36 10.61
N LEU A 217 16.62 -12.08 9.51
CA LEU A 217 15.51 -13.01 9.34
C LEU A 217 15.91 -14.36 9.95
N CYS A 218 15.20 -14.81 10.98
CA CYS A 218 15.49 -16.08 11.63
C CYS A 218 14.63 -17.21 11.10
N ASP A 219 13.35 -16.95 10.86
CA ASP A 219 12.43 -17.97 10.34
C ASP A 219 11.26 -17.33 9.58
N TRP A 220 10.68 -18.08 8.64
CA TRP A 220 9.62 -17.65 7.75
C TRP A 220 8.65 -18.79 7.40
N ARG A 221 7.41 -18.42 7.05
CA ARG A 221 6.38 -19.37 6.62
C ARG A 221 6.81 -20.00 5.29
N ILE A 222 6.99 -21.32 5.23
CA ILE A 222 7.58 -21.99 4.05
C ILE A 222 6.74 -21.77 2.79
N GLU A 223 5.40 -21.82 2.92
CA GLU A 223 4.48 -21.78 1.78
C GLU A 223 4.38 -20.38 1.16
N THR A 224 4.26 -19.37 2.01
CA THR A 224 3.90 -17.99 1.63
C THR A 224 5.10 -17.03 1.72
N ARG A 225 6.17 -17.46 2.42
CA ARG A 225 7.47 -16.79 2.59
C ARG A 225 7.43 -15.49 3.41
N GLU A 226 6.37 -15.23 4.16
CA GLU A 226 6.36 -14.15 5.14
C GLU A 226 7.22 -14.52 6.34
N PRO A 227 8.10 -13.63 6.79
CA PRO A 227 8.82 -13.74 8.06
C PRO A 227 7.88 -13.91 9.24
N PHE A 228 8.30 -14.66 10.26
CA PHE A 228 7.62 -14.67 11.56
C PHE A 228 8.57 -14.58 12.76
N LEU A 229 9.88 -14.85 12.57
CA LEU A 229 10.90 -14.55 13.58
C LEU A 229 11.98 -13.67 12.98
N VAL A 230 12.13 -12.48 13.55
CA VAL A 230 13.06 -11.46 13.08
C VAL A 230 13.74 -10.77 14.26
N ASN A 231 14.90 -10.17 14.02
CA ASN A 231 15.65 -9.46 15.06
C ASN A 231 16.25 -8.15 14.55
N ILE A 232 16.41 -7.19 15.45
CA ILE A 232 17.25 -6.00 15.29
C ILE A 232 18.24 -5.97 16.45
N VAL A 233 19.53 -5.87 16.13
CA VAL A 233 20.60 -5.62 17.10
C VAL A 233 21.17 -4.23 16.87
N LEU A 234 21.08 -3.39 17.88
CA LEU A 234 21.70 -2.07 17.90
C LEU A 234 23.01 -2.14 18.70
N THR A 235 24.01 -1.40 18.27
CA THR A 235 25.19 -1.16 19.12
C THR A 235 24.88 -0.07 20.15
N SER A 236 25.43 -0.17 21.36
CA SER A 236 25.20 0.82 22.41
C SER A 236 25.63 2.24 21.99
N SER A 237 26.75 2.38 21.27
CA SER A 237 27.18 3.66 20.70
C SER A 237 26.22 4.26 19.66
N LEU A 238 25.57 3.43 18.84
CA LEU A 238 24.54 3.90 17.90
C LEU A 238 23.30 4.35 18.67
N LEU A 239 22.76 3.47 19.51
CA LEU A 239 21.55 3.71 20.29
C LEU A 239 21.65 5.00 21.12
N ASN A 240 22.80 5.24 21.76
CA ASN A 240 23.02 6.43 22.58
C ASN A 240 23.25 7.72 21.77
N SER A 241 23.46 7.59 20.45
CA SER A 241 23.68 8.74 19.56
C SER A 241 22.39 9.24 18.88
N LEU A 242 21.32 8.46 18.93
CA LEU A 242 20.06 8.76 18.27
C LEU A 242 19.10 9.47 19.22
N ASP A 243 18.41 10.49 18.73
CA ASP A 243 17.21 10.98 19.39
C ASP A 243 16.02 10.00 19.16
N PRO A 244 14.91 10.13 19.91
CA PRO A 244 13.78 9.23 19.76
C PRO A 244 13.18 9.18 18.35
N ALA A 245 13.17 10.29 17.61
CA ALA A 245 12.62 10.32 16.25
C ALA A 245 13.52 9.54 15.28
N ALA A 246 14.84 9.75 15.38
CA ALA A 246 15.84 9.01 14.60
C ALA A 246 15.84 7.52 14.91
N LEU A 247 15.66 7.13 16.18
CA LEU A 247 15.51 5.72 16.55
C LEU A 247 14.22 5.12 15.96
N SER A 248 13.11 5.85 16.02
CA SER A 248 11.84 5.42 15.42
C SER A 248 11.96 5.22 13.91
N GLY A 249 12.54 6.18 13.19
CA GLY A 249 12.80 6.08 11.75
C GLY A 249 13.72 4.91 11.40
N LEU A 250 14.80 4.72 12.17
CA LEU A 250 15.73 3.59 12.01
C LEU A 250 15.01 2.25 12.18
N VAL A 251 14.26 2.10 13.27
CA VAL A 251 13.52 0.85 13.53
C VAL A 251 12.48 0.62 12.46
N ALA A 252 11.74 1.65 12.02
CA ALA A 252 10.80 1.52 10.92
C ALA A 252 11.49 1.02 9.64
N HIS A 253 12.63 1.59 9.25
CA HIS A 253 13.36 1.15 8.06
C HIS A 253 13.81 -0.31 8.16
N GLN A 254 14.40 -0.69 9.30
CA GLN A 254 14.83 -2.08 9.50
C GLN A 254 13.64 -3.04 9.50
N THR A 255 12.52 -2.69 10.15
CA THR A 255 11.30 -3.49 10.14
C THR A 255 10.76 -3.69 8.72
N GLY A 256 10.81 -2.68 7.85
CA GLY A 256 10.43 -2.83 6.44
C GLY A 256 11.22 -3.91 5.72
N HIS A 257 12.56 -3.90 5.88
CA HIS A 257 13.39 -4.99 5.38
C HIS A 257 13.01 -6.33 6.02
N LEU A 258 12.82 -6.37 7.33
CA LEU A 258 12.48 -7.61 8.03
C LEU A 258 11.12 -8.18 7.64
N LEU A 259 10.22 -7.39 7.05
CA LEU A 259 8.94 -7.82 6.49
C LEU A 259 9.02 -8.26 5.02
N GLY A 260 10.17 -8.10 4.35
CA GLY A 260 10.34 -8.58 2.98
C GLY A 260 10.87 -7.56 1.98
N PHE A 261 10.88 -6.28 2.35
CA PHE A 261 11.25 -5.22 1.44
C PHE A 261 12.70 -5.39 0.95
N GLY A 262 12.89 -5.30 -0.36
CA GLY A 262 14.18 -5.53 -1.01
C GLY A 262 14.47 -7.00 -1.31
N TRP A 263 14.52 -7.85 -0.27
CA TRP A 263 15.03 -9.21 -0.43
C TRP A 263 14.02 -10.21 -1.01
N ARG A 264 12.71 -9.96 -0.90
CA ARG A 264 11.67 -10.77 -1.58
C ARG A 264 11.45 -10.36 -3.04
N TRP A 265 12.11 -9.31 -3.54
CA TRP A 265 11.89 -8.77 -4.90
C TRP A 265 12.50 -9.58 -6.04
N SER A 266 13.06 -10.75 -5.77
CA SER A 266 13.80 -11.55 -6.76
C SER A 266 13.07 -11.83 -8.09
N ARG A 267 11.74 -11.71 -8.14
CA ARG A 267 10.94 -11.82 -9.38
C ARG A 267 10.15 -10.55 -9.72
N LEU A 268 10.20 -9.56 -8.84
CA LEU A 268 9.47 -8.31 -8.97
C LEU A 268 10.30 -7.27 -9.73
N LEU A 269 11.63 -7.28 -9.58
CA LEU A 269 12.49 -6.32 -10.28
C LEU A 269 12.74 -6.65 -11.75
N ARG A 270 13.06 -5.60 -12.51
CA ARG A 270 13.64 -5.68 -13.86
C ARG A 270 15.04 -5.09 -13.86
N ASN A 271 15.88 -5.57 -14.77
CA ASN A 271 17.25 -5.08 -15.01
C ASN A 271 18.11 -5.00 -13.73
N ARG A 272 18.08 -6.05 -12.92
CA ARG A 272 18.75 -6.08 -11.62
C ARG A 272 20.26 -5.86 -11.71
N VAL A 273 20.83 -5.16 -10.74
CA VAL A 273 22.28 -5.00 -10.62
C VAL A 273 22.95 -6.37 -10.49
N ARG A 274 22.34 -7.29 -9.75
CA ARG A 274 22.85 -8.67 -9.61
C ARG A 274 22.95 -9.44 -10.93
N GLU A 275 22.23 -9.02 -11.97
CA GLU A 275 22.25 -9.66 -13.30
C GLU A 275 23.04 -8.85 -14.33
N PHE A 276 22.97 -7.52 -14.27
CA PHE A 276 23.46 -6.63 -15.32
C PHE A 276 24.66 -5.75 -14.89
N GLY A 277 25.03 -5.78 -13.60
CA GLY A 277 26.14 -5.03 -13.02
C GLY A 277 25.77 -3.61 -12.58
N ASP A 278 26.74 -2.91 -12.00
CA ASP A 278 26.55 -1.56 -11.45
C ASP A 278 26.05 -0.57 -12.52
N GLY A 279 25.12 0.29 -12.11
CA GLY A 279 24.48 1.26 -13.00
C GLY A 279 23.39 0.66 -13.90
N ALA A 280 23.02 -0.61 -13.70
CA ALA A 280 21.84 -1.17 -14.35
C ALA A 280 20.59 -0.37 -14.00
N ASP A 281 19.64 -0.28 -14.94
CA ASP A 281 18.37 0.42 -14.72
C ASP A 281 17.39 -0.43 -13.90
N THR A 282 17.80 -0.82 -12.68
CA THR A 282 16.95 -1.61 -11.79
C THR A 282 15.71 -0.80 -11.42
N HIS A 283 14.54 -1.40 -11.61
CA HIS A 283 13.27 -0.77 -11.26
C HIS A 283 12.21 -1.79 -10.86
N PHE A 284 11.16 -1.29 -10.19
CA PHE A 284 10.01 -2.05 -9.70
C PHE A 284 8.76 -1.76 -10.55
N PRO A 285 8.48 -2.57 -11.60
CA PRO A 285 7.47 -2.27 -12.62
C PRO A 285 6.03 -2.66 -12.23
N ASP A 286 5.72 -2.77 -10.93
CA ASP A 286 4.36 -3.09 -10.50
C ASP A 286 3.41 -1.94 -10.83
N GLY A 287 2.28 -2.22 -11.48
CA GLY A 287 1.40 -1.19 -12.00
C GLY A 287 0.81 -0.27 -10.92
N LEU A 288 0.49 -0.81 -9.75
CA LEU A 288 -0.04 0.01 -8.64
C LEU A 288 1.08 0.81 -7.97
N THR A 289 2.26 0.22 -7.79
CA THR A 289 3.42 0.95 -7.25
C THR A 289 3.86 2.09 -8.18
N VAL A 290 3.82 1.87 -9.51
CA VAL A 290 4.08 2.90 -10.51
C VAL A 290 3.04 4.02 -10.45
N ALA A 291 1.75 3.68 -10.32
CA ALA A 291 0.70 4.69 -10.15
C ALA A 291 0.92 5.55 -8.89
N ALA A 292 1.26 4.92 -7.76
CA ALA A 292 1.59 5.65 -6.54
C ALA A 292 2.83 6.55 -6.68
N PHE A 293 3.82 6.13 -7.48
CA PHE A 293 5.01 6.93 -7.79
C PHE A 293 4.67 8.13 -8.66
N ASP A 294 3.84 7.95 -9.68
CA ASP A 294 3.39 9.04 -10.56
C ASP A 294 2.53 10.05 -9.78
N ASP A 295 1.62 9.58 -8.91
CA ASP A 295 0.80 10.42 -8.01
C ASP A 295 1.66 11.23 -7.03
N ALA A 296 2.80 10.69 -6.61
CA ALA A 296 3.77 11.39 -5.77
C ALA A 296 4.63 12.41 -6.55
N GLY A 297 4.33 12.69 -7.82
CA GLY A 297 5.06 13.64 -8.67
C GLY A 297 6.10 12.99 -9.59
N GLY A 298 6.15 11.66 -9.64
CA GLY A 298 7.07 10.90 -10.49
C GLY A 298 6.67 10.84 -11.96
N SER A 299 5.55 11.42 -12.39
CA SER A 299 4.99 11.32 -13.76
C SER A 299 5.99 11.72 -14.85
N GLU A 300 6.80 12.75 -14.58
CA GLU A 300 7.80 13.28 -15.52
C GLU A 300 9.17 12.60 -15.41
N TYR A 301 9.32 11.57 -14.57
CA TYR A 301 10.58 10.82 -14.46
C TYR A 301 10.93 10.14 -15.79
N ASP A 302 12.10 10.50 -16.34
CA ASP A 302 12.59 10.05 -17.65
C ASP A 302 14.01 9.44 -17.61
N GLU A 303 14.60 9.29 -16.42
CA GLU A 303 15.96 8.75 -16.22
C GLU A 303 16.04 7.20 -16.25
N GLY A 304 14.97 6.52 -16.65
CA GLY A 304 14.90 5.06 -16.76
C GLY A 304 13.52 4.48 -16.45
N GLY A 305 13.49 3.24 -15.99
CA GLY A 305 12.28 2.57 -15.51
C GLY A 305 11.68 3.27 -14.28
N LYS A 306 10.35 3.37 -14.25
CA LYS A 306 9.59 3.95 -13.13
C LYS A 306 9.77 3.15 -11.85
N VAL A 307 9.69 3.84 -10.70
CA VAL A 307 10.03 3.28 -9.38
C VAL A 307 11.47 2.75 -9.38
N PRO A 308 12.46 3.64 -9.58
CA PRO A 308 13.86 3.24 -9.67
C PRO A 308 14.36 2.68 -8.34
N VAL A 309 15.06 1.56 -8.45
CA VAL A 309 15.70 0.86 -7.34
C VAL A 309 17.19 1.20 -7.34
N GLU A 310 17.79 1.19 -6.15
CA GLU A 310 19.20 1.53 -5.96
C GLU A 310 20.09 0.62 -6.80
N ASN A 311 21.03 1.23 -7.53
CA ASN A 311 21.81 0.56 -8.55
C ASN A 311 23.32 0.83 -8.49
N TYR A 312 23.79 1.60 -7.52
CA TYR A 312 25.18 2.05 -7.48
C TYR A 312 25.76 2.17 -6.07
N GLU A 313 24.95 2.39 -5.05
CA GLU A 313 25.46 2.67 -3.71
C GLU A 313 25.80 1.38 -2.93
N TYR A 314 27.07 0.96 -2.88
CA TYR A 314 27.56 -0.29 -2.29
C TYR A 314 26.82 -1.56 -2.79
N PRO A 315 27.50 -2.57 -3.37
CA PRO A 315 26.83 -3.77 -3.92
C PRO A 315 25.86 -4.52 -2.96
N GLN A 316 25.90 -4.22 -1.66
CA GLN A 316 25.02 -4.76 -0.64
C GLN A 316 23.67 -4.01 -0.49
N LEU A 317 23.55 -2.76 -0.95
CA LEU A 317 22.29 -1.98 -0.91
C LEU A 317 21.54 -2.02 -2.25
N ALA A 318 22.25 -2.28 -3.35
CA ALA A 318 21.68 -2.41 -4.68
C ALA A 318 20.64 -3.54 -4.74
N ASP A 319 19.54 -3.30 -5.46
CA ASP A 319 18.37 -4.18 -5.53
C ASP A 319 17.57 -4.32 -4.20
N TYR A 320 17.91 -3.61 -3.11
CA TYR A 320 17.21 -3.69 -1.82
C TYR A 320 16.49 -2.41 -1.36
N HIS A 321 16.83 -1.27 -1.96
CA HIS A 321 16.32 0.04 -1.55
C HIS A 321 15.76 0.79 -2.75
N TRP A 322 14.92 1.78 -2.49
CA TRP A 322 14.64 2.77 -3.52
C TRP A 322 15.90 3.57 -3.85
N ARG A 323 16.04 3.99 -5.11
CA ARG A 323 17.20 4.74 -5.58
C ARG A 323 17.31 6.04 -4.78
N GLY A 324 18.41 6.18 -4.03
CA GLY A 324 18.54 7.25 -3.05
C GLY A 324 18.43 8.64 -3.66
N ASP A 325 18.97 8.81 -4.86
CA ASP A 325 18.97 10.08 -5.59
C ASP A 325 17.57 10.54 -6.03
N VAL A 326 16.64 9.60 -6.15
CA VAL A 326 15.26 9.85 -6.58
C VAL A 326 14.33 9.93 -5.38
N PHE A 327 14.52 9.10 -4.37
CA PHE A 327 13.60 9.01 -3.24
C PHE A 327 14.03 9.82 -2.02
N GLN A 328 15.31 10.17 -1.91
CA GLN A 328 15.89 11.01 -0.87
C GLN A 328 15.44 10.62 0.55
N ASP A 329 14.55 11.41 1.16
CA ASP A 329 14.02 11.20 2.52
C ASP A 329 12.89 10.17 2.60
N GLU A 330 12.57 9.40 1.57
CA GLU A 330 11.59 8.31 1.73
C GLU A 330 12.15 7.21 2.65
N LEU A 331 11.31 6.61 3.52
CA LEU A 331 11.73 5.66 4.55
C LEU A 331 12.69 4.58 4.04
N MET A 332 12.41 3.94 2.91
CA MET A 332 13.17 2.82 2.33
C MET A 332 14.15 3.26 1.22
N SER A 333 14.41 4.56 1.11
CA SER A 333 15.47 5.12 0.29
C SER A 333 16.84 4.63 0.73
N ALA A 334 17.73 4.38 -0.24
CA ALA A 334 19.11 4.03 0.04
C ALA A 334 19.78 5.06 0.95
N TRP A 335 19.48 6.36 0.83
CA TRP A 335 20.14 7.40 1.65
C TRP A 335 19.97 7.21 3.15
N ASN A 336 18.91 6.54 3.61
CA ASN A 336 18.69 6.29 5.05
C ASN A 336 19.66 5.26 5.65
N HIS A 337 20.42 4.51 4.84
CA HIS A 337 21.53 3.68 5.35
C HIS A 337 22.61 4.52 6.05
N ARG A 338 22.66 5.84 5.77
CA ARG A 338 23.66 6.77 6.28
C ARG A 338 23.42 7.22 7.73
N TRP A 339 22.33 6.79 8.39
CA TRP A 339 22.09 7.10 9.82
C TRP A 339 23.20 6.62 10.76
N ALA A 340 23.97 5.60 10.35
CA ALA A 340 25.13 5.13 11.10
C ALA A 340 26.42 5.95 10.84
N ASN A 341 26.44 6.83 9.83
CA ASN A 341 27.63 7.57 9.42
C ASN A 341 27.82 8.85 10.25
N PRO A 342 28.96 9.03 10.94
CA PRO A 342 29.27 10.26 11.65
C PRO A 342 29.34 11.45 10.70
N GLY A 343 28.47 12.45 10.88
CA GLY A 343 28.50 13.72 10.15
C GLY A 343 27.48 13.85 9.01
N TRP A 344 26.84 12.76 8.60
CA TRP A 344 25.66 12.85 7.74
C TRP A 344 24.42 13.15 8.59
N LYS A 345 23.59 14.09 8.15
CA LYS A 345 22.31 14.40 8.77
C LYS A 345 21.22 14.17 7.72
N PRO A 346 20.23 13.31 7.98
CA PRO A 346 19.07 13.24 7.11
C PRO A 346 18.35 14.58 7.15
N THR A 347 17.64 14.91 6.07
CA THR A 347 16.76 16.09 6.05
C THR A 347 15.48 15.83 6.87
N SER A 348 15.16 14.57 7.17
CA SER A 348 14.22 14.16 8.22
C SER A 348 14.79 13.09 9.16
N ASN A 349 14.71 13.30 10.48
CA ASN A 349 15.02 12.26 11.47
C ASN A 349 13.95 11.16 11.53
N ASN A 350 12.78 11.36 10.89
CA ASN A 350 11.73 10.34 10.79
C ASN A 350 11.15 10.39 9.36
N PRO A 351 11.78 9.70 8.39
CA PRO A 351 11.40 9.79 6.98
C PRO A 351 10.02 9.19 6.72
N PRO A 352 9.20 9.74 5.80
CA PRO A 352 7.86 9.25 5.48
C PRO A 352 7.86 7.83 4.92
N LEU A 353 6.90 7.02 5.39
CA LEU A 353 6.53 5.73 4.84
C LEU A 353 5.53 5.99 3.72
N SER A 354 6.03 6.18 2.51
CA SER A 354 5.23 6.68 1.39
C SER A 354 4.20 5.66 0.90
N ALA A 355 3.18 6.15 0.20
CA ALA A 355 2.21 5.30 -0.51
C ALA A 355 2.92 4.37 -1.53
N ILE A 356 4.07 4.78 -2.07
CA ILE A 356 4.89 3.96 -2.98
C ILE A 356 5.41 2.72 -2.25
N THR A 357 6.02 2.91 -1.07
CA THR A 357 6.53 1.80 -0.23
C THR A 357 5.40 0.92 0.26
N VAL A 358 4.31 1.50 0.76
CA VAL A 358 3.15 0.74 1.23
C VAL A 358 2.56 -0.10 0.08
N GLN A 359 2.42 0.47 -1.12
CA GLN A 359 1.95 -0.25 -2.30
C GLN A 359 2.88 -1.38 -2.71
N ALA A 360 4.20 -1.22 -2.59
CA ALA A 360 5.16 -2.28 -2.88
C ALA A 360 5.03 -3.48 -1.91
N MET A 361 4.51 -3.28 -0.70
CA MET A 361 4.21 -4.40 0.21
C MET A 361 3.04 -5.26 -0.28
N ALA A 362 2.06 -4.68 -0.98
CA ALA A 362 0.98 -5.46 -1.59
C ALA A 362 1.50 -6.43 -2.65
N ALA A 363 2.51 -6.04 -3.42
CA ALA A 363 3.19 -6.92 -4.37
C ALA A 363 3.99 -8.05 -3.70
N LEU A 364 4.24 -7.97 -2.38
CA LEU A 364 4.79 -9.06 -1.56
C LEU A 364 3.72 -10.01 -1.00
N GLY A 365 2.43 -9.72 -1.22
CA GLY A 365 1.30 -10.51 -0.74
C GLY A 365 0.63 -9.99 0.54
N TYR A 366 1.05 -8.83 1.06
CA TYR A 366 0.36 -8.20 2.19
C TYR A 366 -0.93 -7.50 1.73
N GLU A 367 -1.95 -7.47 2.59
CA GLU A 367 -3.06 -6.53 2.42
C GLU A 367 -2.72 -5.24 3.14
N ILE A 368 -3.02 -4.11 2.51
CA ILE A 368 -2.47 -2.81 2.94
C ILE A 368 -3.53 -1.73 3.21
N ASP A 369 -3.22 -0.88 4.17
CA ASP A 369 -3.86 0.42 4.39
C ASP A 369 -3.07 1.60 3.82
N LEU A 370 -3.33 1.94 2.54
CA LEU A 370 -2.75 3.13 1.89
C LEU A 370 -3.15 4.47 2.54
N SER A 371 -4.25 4.53 3.28
CA SER A 371 -4.68 5.77 3.93
C SER A 371 -3.86 6.10 5.17
N LYS A 372 -3.08 5.12 5.67
CA LYS A 372 -2.08 5.30 6.72
C LYS A 372 -0.68 5.62 6.18
N ALA A 373 -0.49 5.67 4.85
CA ALA A 373 0.77 6.09 4.27
C ALA A 373 1.04 7.58 4.56
N ASP A 374 2.30 7.91 4.81
CA ASP A 374 2.73 9.29 5.01
C ASP A 374 2.75 10.05 3.68
N ALA A 375 2.47 11.35 3.75
CA ALA A 375 2.64 12.23 2.62
C ALA A 375 4.11 12.26 2.17
N PHE A 376 4.34 12.02 0.88
CA PHE A 376 5.65 12.05 0.26
C PHE A 376 5.53 12.60 -1.17
N THR A 377 6.56 13.30 -1.62
CA THR A 377 6.65 13.82 -2.98
C THR A 377 8.02 13.44 -3.52
N VAL A 378 8.03 12.80 -4.69
CA VAL A 378 9.24 12.53 -5.45
C VAL A 378 9.84 13.89 -5.86
N PRO A 379 11.07 14.22 -5.42
CA PRO A 379 11.75 15.43 -5.83
C PRO A 379 11.83 15.54 -7.35
N ALA A 380 11.70 16.78 -7.87
CA ALA A 380 11.80 17.02 -9.29
C ALA A 380 13.17 16.58 -9.86
N PRO A 381 13.23 16.05 -11.09
CA PRO A 381 14.48 15.69 -11.74
C PRO A 381 15.47 16.86 -11.72
N GLY A 382 16.70 16.62 -11.25
CA GLY A 382 17.74 17.65 -11.11
C GLY A 382 17.64 18.55 -9.87
N ALA A 383 16.68 18.32 -8.96
CA ALA A 383 16.72 18.90 -7.62
C ALA A 383 18.00 18.40 -6.92
N ALA A 384 18.94 19.31 -6.64
CA ALA A 384 20.22 18.95 -6.06
C ALA A 384 20.02 18.14 -4.77
N ALA A 385 20.59 16.93 -4.73
CA ALA A 385 20.80 16.21 -3.50
C ALA A 385 21.50 17.13 -2.48
N PRO A 386 21.18 17.06 -1.17
CA PRO A 386 21.99 17.75 -0.17
C PRO A 386 23.45 17.33 -0.38
N ALA A 387 24.28 18.31 -0.74
CA ALA A 387 25.68 18.08 -1.04
C ALA A 387 26.36 17.51 0.21
N SER A 388 26.71 16.22 0.16
CA SER A 388 27.71 15.68 1.07
C SER A 388 29.08 16.14 0.56
N PRO A 389 29.96 16.68 1.42
CA PRO A 389 31.34 17.00 1.03
C PRO A 389 32.13 15.78 0.52
N ASP A 390 31.60 14.56 0.69
CA ASP A 390 32.16 13.29 0.24
C ASP A 390 31.30 12.57 -0.82
N ASP A 391 30.63 13.30 -1.74
CA ASP A 391 29.88 12.67 -2.84
C ASP A 391 30.84 12.02 -3.88
N PRO A 392 30.93 10.67 -3.93
CA PRO A 392 31.85 9.97 -4.83
C PRO A 392 31.39 10.03 -6.30
N ARG A 393 30.17 10.50 -6.59
CA ARG A 393 29.68 10.64 -7.97
C ARG A 393 30.43 11.70 -8.77
N SER A 394 31.15 12.61 -8.11
CA SER A 394 32.04 13.57 -8.79
C SER A 394 33.33 12.95 -9.33
N ALA A 395 33.65 11.70 -8.93
CA ALA A 395 34.86 10.99 -9.33
C ALA A 395 34.51 9.70 -10.10
N SER A 396 33.95 9.83 -11.30
CA SER A 396 33.80 8.67 -12.18
C SER A 396 35.16 8.01 -12.47
N ARG A 397 35.23 6.67 -12.35
CA ARG A 397 35.91 5.74 -13.27
C ARG A 397 35.77 4.29 -12.78
N HIS A 398 34.98 3.51 -13.51
CA HIS A 398 35.16 2.08 -13.79
C HIS A 398 35.88 1.23 -12.72
N ALA A 399 35.11 0.59 -11.85
CA ALA A 399 35.53 -0.68 -11.26
C ALA A 399 34.46 -1.71 -11.58
N THR A 400 34.63 -2.44 -12.68
CA THR A 400 33.85 -3.66 -12.93
C THR A 400 34.29 -4.70 -11.90
N LEU A 401 33.63 -4.74 -10.74
CA LEU A 401 33.79 -5.83 -9.78
C LEU A 401 32.94 -7.00 -10.24
N LYS A 402 33.52 -7.87 -11.08
CA LYS A 402 33.03 -9.25 -11.20
C LYS A 402 33.30 -9.95 -9.88
N MET A 403 32.31 -10.00 -9.00
CA MET A 403 32.39 -10.80 -7.77
C MET A 403 32.36 -12.29 -8.14
N ASN A 404 33.54 -12.85 -8.40
CA ASN A 404 33.76 -14.29 -8.62
C ASN A 404 34.29 -15.00 -7.37
N ARG A 405 34.32 -14.34 -6.20
CA ARG A 405 34.81 -14.97 -4.97
C ARG A 405 34.05 -14.57 -3.71
N VAL A 406 33.79 -15.56 -2.86
CA VAL A 406 33.36 -15.39 -1.47
C VAL A 406 34.55 -15.72 -0.57
N GLU A 407 34.95 -14.76 0.26
CA GLU A 407 36.02 -14.93 1.25
C GLU A 407 35.40 -15.29 2.60
N ILE A 408 35.91 -16.36 3.22
CA ILE A 408 35.48 -16.84 4.53
C ILE A 408 36.63 -16.58 5.50
N PHE A 409 36.33 -15.88 6.59
CA PHE A 409 37.27 -15.52 7.65
C PHE A 409 36.99 -16.34 8.92
N ASP A 410 38.01 -16.57 9.75
CA ASP A 410 37.83 -17.13 11.09
C ASP A 410 37.39 -16.04 12.08
N ASP A 411 37.08 -16.48 13.30
CA ASP A 411 36.68 -15.62 14.42
C ASP A 411 37.77 -14.62 14.85
N SER A 412 38.98 -14.71 14.28
CA SER A 412 40.09 -13.77 14.48
C SER A 412 40.34 -12.87 13.26
N GLU A 413 39.41 -12.81 12.30
CA GLU A 413 39.48 -12.07 11.04
C GLU A 413 40.63 -12.51 10.10
N ASN A 414 41.20 -13.71 10.29
CA ASN A 414 42.15 -14.25 9.30
C ASN A 414 41.38 -14.87 8.15
N LEU A 415 41.87 -14.70 6.92
CA LEU A 415 41.28 -15.32 5.74
C LEU A 415 41.51 -16.84 5.77
N VAL A 416 40.44 -17.62 5.87
CA VAL A 416 40.49 -19.09 6.03
C VAL A 416 40.22 -19.80 4.72
N SER A 417 39.32 -19.26 3.89
CA SER A 417 38.94 -19.91 2.64
C SER A 417 38.44 -18.92 1.60
N ILE A 418 38.61 -19.29 0.33
CA ILE A 418 38.13 -18.53 -0.82
C ILE A 418 37.32 -19.49 -1.69
N ILE A 419 36.02 -19.26 -1.79
CA ILE A 419 35.14 -19.99 -2.71
C ILE A 419 35.07 -19.21 -4.02
N TYR A 420 35.50 -19.85 -5.10
CA TYR A 420 35.36 -19.32 -6.46
C TYR A 420 34.07 -19.84 -7.09
N LYS A 421 33.31 -18.98 -7.76
CA LYS A 421 32.17 -19.38 -8.60
C LYS A 421 32.46 -19.13 -10.07
#